data_AF-A0A1N6UGB4-F1
#
_entry.id   AF-A0A1N6UGB4-F1
#
_cell.length_a   1.000
_cell.length_b   1.000
_cell.length_c   1.000
_cell.angle_alpha   90.00
_cell.angle_beta   90.00
_cell.angle_gamma   90.00
#
_symmetry.space_group_name_H-M   'P 1'
#
loop_
_entity.id
_entity.type
_entity.pdbx_description
1 polymer ?
#
loop_
_entity_poly.entity_id
_entity_poly.type
_entity_poly.pdbx_seq_one_letter_code
_entity_poly.pdbx_strand_id
1 'polypeptide(L)'
;MGMVDHDLIPEHCGIIEFYHNIDFWETEFYVIRKPKRVHKDSYWELNDKDLFIRKVALNLLQRKLEIKSKHKELIFKNFFDIKKLK
;
A
#
# COMPACT_ATOMS: atom_id res chain seq x y z
N MET A 1 5.13 -12.77 -12.50
CA MET A 1 4.21 -12.43 -11.40
C MET A 1 3.06 -11.66 -12.02
N GLY A 2 1.83 -12.10 -11.78
CA GLY A 2 0.71 -12.00 -12.74
C GLY A 2 0.21 -10.58 -12.99
N MET A 3 0.58 -10.04 -14.15
CA MET A 3 -0.20 -9.00 -14.81
C MET A 3 -1.48 -9.69 -15.31
N VAL A 4 -2.61 -9.42 -14.67
CA VAL A 4 -3.91 -9.88 -15.17
C VAL A 4 -4.15 -9.15 -16.48
N ASP A 5 -4.44 -9.90 -17.54
CA ASP A 5 -4.77 -9.32 -18.84
C ASP A 5 -5.95 -8.33 -18.68
N HIS A 6 -5.84 -7.16 -19.30
CA HIS A 6 -6.84 -6.11 -19.21
C HIS A 6 -8.22 -6.59 -19.69
N ASP A 7 -8.24 -7.55 -20.62
CA ASP A 7 -9.46 -8.16 -21.17
C ASP A 7 -10.22 -8.99 -20.14
N LEU A 8 -9.55 -9.48 -19.09
CA LEU A 8 -10.20 -10.22 -17.99
C LEU A 8 -10.87 -9.29 -16.97
N ILE A 9 -10.55 -7.99 -16.99
CA ILE A 9 -11.05 -7.02 -16.01
C ILE A 9 -12.39 -6.45 -16.51
N PRO A 10 -13.49 -6.60 -15.75
CA PRO A 10 -14.81 -6.13 -16.17
C PRO A 10 -14.82 -4.68 -16.63
N GLU A 11 -15.50 -4.41 -17.73
CA GLU A 11 -15.43 -3.13 -18.44
C GLU A 11 -15.89 -1.91 -17.61
N HIS A 12 -16.68 -2.14 -16.56
CA HIS A 12 -17.14 -1.09 -15.65
C HIS A 12 -16.07 -0.66 -14.64
N CYS A 13 -15.03 -1.47 -14.43
CA CYS A 13 -13.93 -1.20 -13.50
C CYS A 13 -12.88 -0.28 -14.12
N GLY A 14 -12.32 0.62 -13.30
CA GLY A 14 -11.11 1.36 -13.65
C GLY A 14 -9.86 0.49 -13.52
N ILE A 15 -8.83 0.82 -14.30
CA ILE A 15 -7.52 0.16 -14.29
C ILE A 15 -6.46 1.24 -14.08
N ILE A 16 -5.62 1.02 -13.06
CA ILE A 16 -4.41 1.80 -12.81
C ILE A 16 -3.27 0.80 -12.80
N GLU A 17 -2.27 1.06 -13.63
CA GLU A 17 -1.01 0.33 -13.64
C GLU A 17 0.04 1.15 -12.90
N PHE A 18 0.98 0.48 -12.24
CA PHE A 18 2.10 1.16 -11.62
C PHE A 18 3.41 0.47 -12.00
N TYR A 19 4.43 1.29 -12.21
CA TYR A 19 5.78 0.83 -12.44
C TYR A 19 6.68 1.40 -11.34
N HIS A 20 7.45 0.54 -10.68
CA HIS A 20 8.45 0.97 -9.71
C HIS A 20 9.83 0.89 -10.35
N ASN A 21 10.44 2.04 -10.56
CA ASN A 21 11.81 2.17 -11.03
C ASN A 21 12.78 1.90 -9.86
N ILE A 22 13.43 0.74 -9.90
CA ILE A 22 14.33 0.30 -8.82
C ILE A 22 15.60 1.16 -8.77
N ASP A 23 16.07 1.66 -9.91
CA ASP A 23 17.33 2.41 -10.01
C ASP A 23 17.22 3.80 -9.35
N PHE A 24 16.05 4.44 -9.49
CA PHE A 24 15.77 5.76 -8.91
C PHE A 24 14.88 5.72 -7.67
N TRP A 25 14.36 4.54 -7.31
CA TRP A 25 13.41 4.31 -6.22
C TRP A 25 12.11 5.14 -6.33
N GLU A 26 11.65 5.33 -7.58
CA GLU A 26 10.44 6.10 -7.89
C GLU A 26 9.31 5.18 -8.39
N THR A 27 8.07 5.48 -8.01
CA THR A 27 6.89 4.73 -8.49
C THR A 27 6.01 5.64 -9.32
N GLU A 28 5.82 5.28 -10.58
CA GLU A 28 4.94 5.97 -11.51
C GLU A 28 3.61 5.24 -11.63
N PHE A 29 2.53 6.02 -11.75
CA PHE A 29 1.16 5.50 -11.86
C PHE A 29 0.55 5.95 -13.19
N TYR A 30 0.00 4.99 -13.94
CA TYR A 30 -0.64 5.23 -15.23
C TYR A 30 -2.09 4.80 -15.16
N VAL A 31 -2.99 5.72 -15.50
CA VAL A 31 -4.42 5.41 -15.61
C VAL A 31 -4.68 4.81 -16.99
N ILE A 32 -4.86 3.49 -17.05
CA ILE A 32 -5.15 2.78 -18.30
C ILE A 32 -6.63 2.92 -18.67
N ARG A 33 -7.53 2.82 -17.68
CA ARG A 33 -8.99 2.90 -17.88
C ARG A 33 -9.66 3.60 -16.70
N LYS A 34 -10.54 4.56 -16.96
CA LYS A 34 -11.40 5.14 -15.93
C LYS A 34 -12.63 4.25 -15.69
N PRO A 35 -13.12 4.11 -14.45
CA PRO A 35 -14.35 3.37 -14.18
C PRO A 35 -15.51 4.05 -14.90
N LYS A 36 -16.37 3.26 -15.57
CA LYS A 36 -17.54 3.79 -16.29
C LYS A 36 -18.58 4.40 -15.36
N ARG A 37 -18.66 3.89 -14.13
CA ARG A 37 -19.61 4.37 -13.12
C ARG A 37 -18.95 4.32 -11.75
N VAL A 38 -18.91 5.46 -11.08
CA VAL A 38 -18.64 5.52 -9.64
C VAL A 38 -19.92 5.13 -8.92
N HIS A 39 -19.82 4.35 -7.85
CA HIS A 39 -20.99 4.05 -7.01
C HIS A 39 -21.65 5.37 -6.57
N LYS A 40 -22.99 5.39 -6.63
CA LYS A 40 -23.76 6.59 -6.26
C LYS A 40 -23.80 6.78 -4.75
N ASP A 41 -23.88 5.66 -4.05
CA ASP A 41 -23.95 5.60 -2.59
C ASP A 41 -22.56 5.74 -2.00
N SER A 42 -22.49 6.32 -0.80
CA SER A 42 -21.24 6.45 -0.08
C SER A 42 -20.71 5.08 0.30
N TYR A 43 -19.40 4.85 0.15
CA TYR A 43 -18.78 3.60 0.59
C TYR A 43 -19.10 3.26 2.06
N TRP A 44 -19.26 4.28 2.91
CA TRP A 44 -19.57 4.16 4.33
C TRP A 44 -21.03 3.81 4.64
N GLU A 45 -21.93 3.94 3.66
CA GLU A 45 -23.31 3.44 3.79
C GLU A 45 -23.35 1.93 3.54
N LEU A 46 -22.38 1.41 2.78
CA LEU A 46 -22.27 -0.01 2.43
C LEU A 46 -21.40 -0.80 3.42
N ASN A 47 -20.56 -0.11 4.20
CA ASN A 47 -19.59 -0.75 5.11
C ASN A 47 -19.57 -0.08 6.47
N ASP A 48 -19.43 -0.91 7.51
CA ASP A 48 -19.19 -0.43 8.87
C ASP A 48 -17.83 0.29 8.96
N LYS A 49 -17.92 1.62 9.06
CA LYS A 49 -16.77 2.52 9.13
C LYS A 49 -15.91 2.26 10.36
N ASP A 50 -16.52 1.98 11.52
CA ASP A 50 -15.80 1.79 12.77
C ASP A 50 -15.02 0.48 12.74
N LEU A 51 -15.64 -0.58 12.22
CA LEU A 51 -14.97 -1.86 12.03
C LEU A 51 -13.81 -1.73 11.04
N PHE A 52 -14.01 -1.03 9.92
CA PHE A 52 -12.96 -0.79 8.94
C PHE A 52 -11.76 -0.06 9.57
N ILE A 53 -12.00 1.06 10.26
CA ILE A 53 -10.93 1.85 10.89
C ILE A 53 -10.18 1.01 11.93
N ARG A 54 -10.88 0.20 12.74
CA ARG A 54 -10.24 -0.69 13.72
C ARG A 54 -9.32 -1.71 13.04
N LYS A 55 -9.75 -2.33 11.94
CA LYS A 55 -8.91 -3.28 11.19
C LYS A 55 -7.66 -2.62 10.62
N VAL A 56 -7.80 -1.42 10.06
CA VAL A 56 -6.66 -0.65 9.53
C VAL A 56 -5.68 -0.28 10.65
N ALA A 57 -6.18 0.19 11.79
CA ALA A 57 -5.36 0.55 12.94
C ALA A 57 -4.58 -0.66 13.49
N LEU A 58 -5.24 -1.81 13.63
CA LEU A 58 -4.60 -3.06 14.07
C LEU A 58 -3.50 -3.52 13.12
N ASN A 59 -3.75 -3.47 11.80
CA ASN A 59 -2.75 -3.82 10.80
C ASN A 59 -1.52 -2.90 10.87
N LEU A 60 -1.75 -1.59 11.07
CA LEU A 60 -0.67 -0.61 11.22
C LEU A 60 0.14 -0.85 12.50
N LEU A 61 -0.52 -1.17 13.61
CA LEU A 61 0.14 -1.53 14.86
C LEU A 61 0.99 -2.80 14.69
N GLN A 62 0.45 -3.82 14.04
CA GLN A 62 1.16 -5.06 13.75
C GLN A 62 2.43 -4.79 12.92
N ARG A 63 2.32 -4.10 11.78
CA ARG A 63 3.47 -3.74 10.93
C ARG A 63 4.52 -2.92 11.70
N LYS A 64 4.08 -1.99 12.56
CA LYS A 64 4.98 -1.21 13.42
C LYS A 64 5.75 -2.09 14.39
N LEU A 65 5.10 -3.08 14.99
CA LEU A 65 5.75 -4.04 15.89
C LEU A 65 6.72 -4.96 15.14
N GLU A 66 6.35 -5.44 13.96
CA GLU A 66 7.22 -6.25 13.10
C GLU A 66 8.51 -5.50 12.73
N ILE A 67 8.39 -4.23 12.31
CA ILE A 67 9.54 -3.39 11.99
C ILE A 67 10.43 -3.17 13.24
N LYS A 68 9.82 -2.93 14.40
CA LYS A 68 10.56 -2.81 15.67
C LYS A 68 11.28 -4.10 16.06
N SER A 69 10.68 -5.27 15.85
CA SER A 69 11.32 -6.57 16.10
C SER A 69 12.53 -6.75 15.20
N LYS A 70 12.37 -6.53 13.89
CA LYS A 70 13.47 -6.59 12.91
C LYS A 70 14.60 -5.62 13.25
N HIS A 71 14.28 -4.42 13.74
CA HIS A 71 15.28 -3.47 14.25
C HIS A 71 16.05 -3.97 15.48
N LYS A 72 15.41 -4.75 16.36
CA LYS A 72 16.07 -5.34 17.53
C LYS A 72 16.86 -6.61 17.19
N GLU A 73 16.44 -7.35 16.17
CA GLU A 73 17.12 -8.55 15.66
C GLU A 73 18.36 -8.22 14.82
N LEU A 74 18.47 -7.00 14.30
CA LEU A 74 19.67 -6.51 13.64
C LEU A 74 20.84 -6.48 14.63
N ILE A 75 21.69 -7.50 14.55
CA ILE A 75 22.92 -7.67 15.34
C ILE A 75 23.90 -6.50 15.10
N PHE A 76 23.86 -5.89 13.92
CA PHE A 76 24.67 -4.74 13.58
C PHE A 76 23.99 -3.45 14.05
N LYS A 77 24.73 -2.62 14.82
CA LYS A 77 24.33 -1.25 15.12
C LYS A 77 24.00 -0.54 13.81
N ASN A 78 22.83 0.11 13.77
CA ASN A 78 22.39 0.92 12.65
C ASN A 78 23.51 1.91 12.26
N PHE A 79 24.04 1.83 11.03
CA PHE A 79 25.11 2.71 10.55
C PHE A 79 24.73 4.19 10.61
N PHE A 80 23.43 4.51 10.64
CA PHE A 80 22.93 5.88 10.80
C PHE A 80 22.95 6.39 12.24
N ASP A 81 22.99 5.50 13.25
CA ASP A 81 23.13 5.91 14.66
C ASP A 81 24.59 6.24 15.03
N ILE A 82 25.57 5.79 14.24
CA ILE A 82 27.00 6.07 14.43
C ILE A 82 27.30 7.57 14.26
N LYS A 83 26.46 8.32 13.53
CA LYS A 83 26.63 9.77 13.30
C LYS A 83 26.18 10.67 14.46
N LYS A 84 25.60 10.12 15.54
CA LYS A 84 25.17 10.92 16.71
C LYS A 84 26.23 11.04 17.83
N LEU A 85 27.44 10.53 17.62
CA LEU A 85 28.58 10.81 18.49
C LEU A 85 29.41 11.97 17.93
N LYS A 86 28.98 13.20 18.24
CA LYS A 86 29.83 14.38 18.42
C LYS A 86 29.18 15.30 19.44
#